data_AF-A0A356QI63-F1
#
_entry.id   AF-A0A356QI63-F1
#
_cell.length_a   1.000
_cell.length_b   1.000
_cell.length_c   1.000
_cell.angle_alpha   90.00
_cell.angle_beta   90.00
_cell.angle_gamma   90.00
#
_symmetry.space_group_name_H-M   'P 1'
#
loop_
_entity.id
_entity.type
_entity.pdbx_description
1 polymer ?
#
loop_
_entity_poly.entity_id
_entity_poly.type
_entity_poly.pdbx_seq_one_letter_code
_entity_poly.pdbx_strand_id
1 'polypeptide(L)'
;MSKSKGNVLDPIDLIDGISLDALLEKRTGNMMQPQKAKAIAKATKEEFKDGIEPHGTDALRFTFLSQATTGRDIKFDMNRLDGYRNFCNKLWNASRYVLMNAEGEDCGTSGEEVELSLADRWIISQLQKTAAQVTKAMDEYRFDHASQALYEFVWNEYCDWYLELSKPVLWEDDVQGSTNAAGDRTSGAAALVKRKRGTRRTLVRVLETILRLAHPMMPYISEEIWQRVAPLAGTYVGDDASIMHQAWPEADESKIDEQATRDIEWLKGVIIAVRNIRAEMNIAPGKPLDALLTKGQPEDAERLEQNRRFLAKLAKLESVTWLANPEDAPLSATQLVGDMEVLVPMADLIDKDAELARLAKEIEKQDKLIGGIEKKLGNDGFIAKAPVAVVEKERAKLAEFQATRQLLEEQQAKIAAM
;
A
#
# COMPACT_ATOMS: atom_id res chain seq x y z
N MET A 1 20.65 11.92 21.78
CA MET A 1 20.12 13.19 22.36
C MET A 1 20.72 13.41 23.74
N SER A 2 20.91 14.64 24.22
CA SER A 2 21.46 14.89 25.57
C SER A 2 20.99 16.21 26.18
N LYS A 3 20.71 16.20 27.49
CA LYS A 3 20.30 17.40 28.25
C LYS A 3 21.32 18.54 28.16
N SER A 4 22.62 18.22 28.06
CA SER A 4 23.68 19.23 27.91
C SER A 4 23.66 19.95 26.55
N LYS A 5 23.09 19.32 25.53
CA LYS A 5 22.93 19.88 24.18
C LYS A 5 21.57 20.53 23.96
N GLY A 6 20.61 20.37 24.89
CA GLY A 6 19.26 20.94 24.79
C GLY A 6 18.43 20.39 23.62
N ASN A 7 18.78 19.21 23.13
CA ASN A 7 18.13 18.52 22.02
C ASN A 7 17.42 17.23 22.47
N VAL A 8 16.89 17.22 23.69
CA VAL A 8 16.09 16.11 24.21
C VAL A 8 14.64 16.33 23.84
N LEU A 9 14.01 15.28 23.33
CA LEU A 9 12.56 15.14 23.23
C LEU A 9 12.14 14.12 24.28
N ASP A 10 11.09 14.42 25.03
CA ASP A 10 10.51 13.46 25.95
C ASP A 10 9.65 12.47 25.15
N PRO A 11 9.84 11.15 25.29
CA PRO A 11 8.98 10.16 24.65
C PRO A 11 7.49 10.38 24.92
N ILE A 12 7.11 10.87 26.11
CA ILE A 12 5.70 11.13 26.44
C ILE A 12 5.14 12.27 25.58
N ASP A 13 5.93 13.30 25.28
CA ASP A 13 5.50 14.39 24.41
C ASP A 13 5.28 13.93 22.96
N LEU A 14 5.97 12.87 22.53
CA LEU A 14 5.75 12.23 21.23
C LEU A 14 4.50 11.34 21.22
N ILE A 15 4.18 10.73 22.37
CA ILE A 15 3.03 9.84 22.52
C ILE A 15 1.74 10.64 22.62
N ASP A 16 1.69 11.58 23.56
CA ASP A 16 0.49 12.34 23.94
C ASP A 16 0.36 13.67 23.17
N GLY A 17 1.43 14.11 22.52
CA GLY A 17 1.53 15.43 21.92
C GLY A 17 1.89 16.51 22.94
N ILE A 18 2.33 17.67 22.45
CA ILE A 18 2.64 18.85 23.28
C ILE A 18 2.52 20.13 22.45
N SER A 19 1.95 21.18 23.03
CA SER A 19 1.90 22.50 22.38
C SER A 19 3.29 23.12 22.28
N LEU A 20 3.49 24.01 21.31
CA LEU A 20 4.77 24.72 21.16
C LEU A 20 5.20 25.43 22.45
N ASP A 21 4.28 26.10 23.15
CA ASP A 21 4.60 26.86 24.36
C ASP A 21 5.09 25.95 25.49
N ALA A 22 4.41 24.83 25.73
CA ALA A 22 4.81 23.85 26.73
C ALA A 22 6.14 23.16 26.35
N LEU A 23 6.34 22.88 25.07
CA LEU A 23 7.60 22.31 24.56
C LEU A 23 8.77 23.28 24.76
N LEU A 24 8.56 24.58 24.52
CA LEU A 24 9.56 25.61 24.74
C LEU A 24 9.92 25.74 26.22
N GLU A 25 8.93 25.76 27.10
CA GLU A 25 9.15 25.77 28.55
C GLU A 25 9.97 24.56 28.98
N LYS A 26 9.57 23.35 28.56
CA LYS A 26 10.25 22.11 28.91
C LYS A 26 11.69 22.05 28.39
N ARG A 27 11.92 22.50 27.15
CA ARG A 27 13.26 22.49 26.52
C ARG A 27 14.19 23.60 27.02
N THR A 28 13.65 24.66 27.63
CA THR A 28 14.45 25.81 28.12
C THR A 28 14.49 25.98 29.64
N GLY A 29 13.58 25.36 30.39
CA GLY A 29 13.41 25.58 31.83
C GLY A 29 14.47 24.93 32.73
N ASN A 30 14.96 23.73 32.39
CA ASN A 30 15.92 22.97 33.22
C ASN A 30 17.19 22.61 32.44
N MET A 31 17.87 23.64 31.91
CA MET A 31 19.06 23.49 31.08
C MET A 31 20.37 23.52 31.87
N MET A 32 21.28 22.61 31.55
CA MET A 32 22.68 22.65 32.04
C MET A 32 23.48 23.85 31.50
N GLN A 33 23.07 24.42 30.37
CA GLN A 33 23.75 25.56 29.71
C GLN A 33 22.74 26.67 29.35
N PRO A 34 22.32 27.51 30.32
CA PRO A 34 21.27 28.52 30.13
C PRO A 34 21.53 29.49 28.98
N GLN A 35 22.79 29.77 28.66
CA GLN A 35 23.20 30.64 27.55
C GLN A 35 22.72 30.15 26.17
N LYS A 36 22.41 28.85 26.02
CA LYS A 36 21.90 28.27 24.77
C LYS A 36 20.38 28.37 24.61
N ALA A 37 19.65 28.82 25.64
CA ALA A 37 18.18 28.82 25.66
C ALA A 37 17.58 29.57 24.45
N LYS A 38 18.12 30.75 24.09
CA LYS A 38 17.64 31.53 22.93
C LYS A 38 17.80 30.78 21.60
N ALA A 39 18.93 30.10 21.42
CA ALA A 39 19.20 29.36 20.19
C ALA A 39 18.31 28.11 20.08
N ILE A 40 18.13 27.39 21.19
CA ILE A 40 17.23 26.21 21.24
C ILE A 40 15.78 26.62 21.03
N ALA A 41 15.31 27.68 21.69
CA ALA A 41 13.95 28.18 21.49
C ALA A 41 13.68 28.54 20.03
N LYS A 42 14.65 29.18 19.37
CA LYS A 42 14.55 29.49 17.93
C LYS A 42 14.46 28.22 17.09
N ALA A 43 15.36 27.25 17.30
CA ALA A 43 15.36 25.99 16.56
C ALA A 43 14.07 25.19 16.80
N THR A 44 13.58 25.12 18.04
CA THR A 44 12.31 24.46 18.38
C THR A 44 11.13 25.10 17.66
N LYS A 45 11.06 26.42 17.56
CA LYS A 45 10.01 27.11 16.79
C LYS A 45 10.10 26.85 15.30
N GLU A 46 11.30 26.67 14.76
CA GLU A 46 11.51 26.38 13.34
C GLU A 46 11.10 24.94 13.00
N GLU A 47 11.44 23.99 13.88
CA GLU A 47 11.22 22.55 13.70
C GLU A 47 9.79 22.12 14.09
N PHE A 48 9.25 22.66 15.18
CA PHE A 48 7.96 22.28 15.78
C PHE A 48 7.01 23.48 15.85
N LYS A 49 6.73 24.10 14.69
CA LYS A 49 5.97 25.36 14.60
C LYS A 49 4.64 25.35 15.36
N ASP A 50 3.94 24.22 15.31
CA ASP A 50 2.63 24.03 15.92
C ASP A 50 2.70 23.14 17.18
N GLY A 51 3.92 22.79 17.63
CA GLY A 51 4.15 21.77 18.66
C GLY A 51 4.40 20.39 18.05
N ILE A 52 4.07 19.35 18.82
CA ILE A 52 4.14 17.95 18.41
C ILE A 52 2.74 17.36 18.52
N GLU A 53 2.25 16.83 17.41
CA GLU A 53 0.99 16.08 17.38
C GLU A 53 1.13 14.73 18.10
N PRO A 54 0.05 14.17 18.66
CA PRO A 54 0.10 12.83 19.26
C PRO A 54 0.37 11.74 18.20
N HIS A 55 1.30 10.84 18.50
CA HIS A 55 1.60 9.67 17.67
C HIS A 55 1.24 8.33 18.29
N GLY A 56 1.10 8.27 19.62
CA GLY A 56 0.83 7.04 20.35
C GLY A 56 2.05 6.13 20.55
N THR A 57 1.96 5.26 21.55
CA THR A 57 3.08 4.43 22.01
C THR A 57 3.56 3.42 20.98
N ASP A 58 2.64 2.78 20.25
CA ASP A 58 2.99 1.75 19.27
C ASP A 58 3.74 2.32 18.07
N ALA A 59 3.33 3.48 17.57
CA ALA A 59 4.04 4.17 16.49
C ALA A 59 5.47 4.52 16.91
N LEU A 60 5.65 5.02 18.14
CA LEU A 60 6.97 5.36 18.67
C LEU A 60 7.86 4.13 18.82
N ARG A 61 7.33 3.04 19.40
CA ARG A 61 8.04 1.76 19.55
C ARG A 61 8.47 1.20 18.19
N PHE A 62 7.54 1.14 17.25
CA PHE A 62 7.80 0.62 15.91
C PHE A 62 8.85 1.48 15.19
N THR A 63 8.81 2.80 15.36
CA THR A 63 9.81 3.72 14.79
C THR A 63 11.22 3.35 15.25
N PHE A 64 11.42 3.21 16.57
CA PHE A 64 12.74 2.88 17.09
C PHE A 64 13.20 1.48 16.68
N LEU A 65 12.32 0.48 16.71
CA LEU A 65 12.63 -0.88 16.29
C LEU A 65 13.02 -0.94 14.81
N SER A 66 12.32 -0.21 13.94
CA SER A 66 12.63 -0.11 12.51
C SER A 66 13.98 0.57 12.20
N GLN A 67 14.52 1.32 13.17
CA GLN A 67 15.79 2.05 13.06
C GLN A 67 16.92 1.40 13.85
N ALA A 68 16.65 0.31 14.58
CA ALA A 68 17.59 -0.36 15.46
C ALA A 68 18.61 -1.21 14.69
N THR A 69 19.24 -0.64 13.65
CA THR A 69 20.32 -1.30 12.90
C THR A 69 21.61 -1.27 13.71
N THR A 70 22.28 -2.43 13.79
CA THR A 70 23.49 -2.62 14.59
C THR A 70 24.62 -1.65 14.21
N GLY A 71 25.27 -1.06 15.23
CA GLY A 71 26.51 -0.31 15.07
C GLY A 71 26.37 1.09 14.47
N ARG A 72 25.14 1.64 14.40
CA ARG A 72 24.89 3.00 13.91
C ARG A 72 24.09 3.81 14.93
N ASP A 73 24.41 5.11 15.00
CA ASP A 73 23.59 6.07 15.74
C ASP A 73 22.22 6.20 15.07
N ILE A 74 21.16 6.18 15.88
CA ILE A 74 19.80 6.44 15.41
C ILE A 74 19.62 7.95 15.25
N LYS A 75 19.49 8.39 13.99
CA LYS A 75 18.99 9.73 13.69
C LYS A 75 17.46 9.68 13.69
N PHE A 76 16.89 10.09 14.81
CA PHE A 76 15.44 10.18 14.96
C PHE A 76 14.86 11.20 13.96
N ASP A 77 13.76 10.83 13.31
CA ASP A 77 13.09 11.61 12.26
C ASP A 77 11.58 11.59 12.50
N MET A 78 11.00 12.77 12.72
CA MET A 78 9.56 12.94 12.96
C MET A 78 8.70 12.46 11.78
N ASN A 79 9.17 12.63 10.54
CA ASN A 79 8.42 12.16 9.37
C ASN A 79 8.27 10.63 9.37
N ARG A 80 9.26 9.93 9.94
CA ARG A 80 9.24 8.47 10.06
C ARG A 80 8.27 8.03 11.15
N LEU A 81 8.19 8.77 12.26
CA LEU A 81 7.17 8.56 13.29
C LEU A 81 5.76 8.81 12.74
N ASP A 82 5.55 9.87 11.95
CA ASP A 82 4.29 10.11 11.24
C ASP A 82 3.91 8.94 10.34
N GLY A 83 4.88 8.40 9.59
CA GLY A 83 4.70 7.22 8.75
C GLY A 83 4.21 6.00 9.54
N TYR A 84 4.80 5.72 10.70
CA TYR A 84 4.38 4.58 11.53
C TYR A 84 3.10 4.82 12.32
N ARG A 85 2.73 6.06 12.63
CA ARG A 85 1.37 6.38 13.08
C ARG A 85 0.35 6.03 12.00
N ASN A 86 0.63 6.36 10.74
CA ASN A 86 -0.22 5.98 9.62
C ASN A 86 -0.29 4.46 9.43
N PHE A 87 0.80 3.74 9.71
CA PHE A 87 0.81 2.27 9.70
C PHE A 87 -0.10 1.67 10.78
N CYS A 88 -0.05 2.15 12.02
CA CYS A 88 -0.98 1.73 13.06
C CYS A 88 -2.44 1.99 12.63
N ASN A 89 -2.72 3.16 12.04
CA ASN A 89 -4.05 3.47 11.52
C ASN A 89 -4.45 2.55 10.35
N LYS A 90 -3.53 2.17 9.47
CA LYS A 90 -3.77 1.20 8.39
C LYS A 90 -4.17 -0.16 8.96
N LEU A 91 -3.46 -0.65 9.97
CA LEU A 91 -3.79 -1.91 10.67
C LEU A 91 -5.17 -1.85 11.34
N TRP A 92 -5.52 -0.72 11.98
CA TRP A 92 -6.84 -0.50 12.56
C TRP A 92 -7.96 -0.51 11.50
N ASN A 93 -7.75 0.15 10.36
CA ASN A 93 -8.75 0.17 9.29
C ASN A 93 -8.90 -1.20 8.62
N ALA A 94 -7.80 -1.94 8.46
CA ALA A 94 -7.84 -3.32 7.98
C ALA A 94 -8.65 -4.22 8.91
N SER A 95 -8.43 -4.12 10.24
CA SER A 95 -9.19 -4.91 11.20
C SER A 95 -10.67 -4.56 11.21
N ARG A 96 -11.03 -3.27 11.10
CA ARG A 96 -12.42 -2.85 10.96
C ARG A 96 -13.09 -3.44 9.73
N TYR A 97 -12.40 -3.48 8.58
CA TYR A 97 -12.91 -4.13 7.38
C TYR A 97 -13.15 -5.62 7.61
N VAL A 98 -12.19 -6.33 8.22
CA VAL A 98 -12.32 -7.77 8.49
C VAL A 98 -13.49 -8.03 9.42
N LEU A 99 -13.57 -7.33 10.56
CA LEU A 99 -14.64 -7.48 11.55
C LEU A 99 -16.01 -7.21 10.93
N MET A 100 -16.14 -6.15 10.12
CA MET A 100 -17.39 -5.82 9.42
C MET A 100 -17.89 -6.94 8.49
N ASN A 101 -16.99 -7.77 7.94
CA ASN A 101 -17.35 -8.85 7.03
C ASN A 101 -17.38 -10.25 7.70
N ALA A 102 -17.00 -10.35 8.97
CA ALA A 102 -16.82 -11.60 9.70
C ALA A 102 -17.70 -11.71 10.96
N GLU A 103 -17.99 -10.61 11.64
CA GLU A 103 -18.88 -10.62 12.82
C GLU A 103 -20.29 -11.05 12.42
N GLY A 104 -20.84 -12.03 13.13
CA GLY A 104 -22.16 -12.61 12.83
C GLY A 104 -22.19 -13.54 11.62
N GLU A 105 -21.03 -13.81 10.99
CA GLU A 105 -20.92 -14.59 9.78
C GLU A 105 -20.12 -15.89 9.99
N ASP A 106 -20.31 -16.85 9.09
CA ASP A 106 -19.59 -18.13 9.13
C ASP A 106 -18.11 -17.96 8.71
N CYS A 107 -17.23 -17.95 9.71
CA CYS A 107 -15.77 -17.90 9.55
C CYS A 107 -15.12 -19.29 9.52
N GLY A 108 -15.91 -20.36 9.44
CA GLY A 108 -15.44 -21.73 9.38
C GLY A 108 -14.76 -22.19 10.67
N THR A 109 -15.24 -21.77 11.85
CA THR A 109 -14.74 -22.30 13.13
C THR A 109 -15.33 -23.68 13.47
N SER A 110 -16.47 -24.03 12.87
CA SER A 110 -17.20 -25.30 13.08
C SER A 110 -16.61 -26.53 12.36
N GLY A 111 -15.54 -26.37 11.58
CA GLY A 111 -14.92 -27.47 10.83
C GLY A 111 -15.59 -27.80 9.49
N GLU A 112 -16.61 -27.03 9.10
CA GLU A 112 -17.27 -27.14 7.80
C GLU A 112 -16.29 -26.93 6.63
N GLU A 113 -16.65 -27.49 5.48
CA GLU A 113 -15.86 -27.43 4.25
C GLU A 113 -15.70 -25.97 3.77
N VAL A 114 -14.48 -25.63 3.35
CA VAL A 114 -14.15 -24.33 2.77
C VAL A 114 -13.59 -24.51 1.37
N GLU A 115 -13.83 -23.55 0.51
CA GLU A 115 -13.18 -23.44 -0.79
C GLU A 115 -12.30 -22.20 -0.77
N LEU A 116 -10.99 -22.37 -0.98
CA LEU A 116 -10.03 -21.27 -0.99
C LEU A 116 -9.85 -20.76 -2.42
N SER A 117 -10.07 -19.46 -2.61
CA SER A 117 -9.76 -18.78 -3.87
C SER A 117 -8.25 -18.72 -4.11
N LEU A 118 -7.85 -18.34 -5.33
CA LEU A 118 -6.44 -18.06 -5.65
C LEU A 118 -5.82 -17.05 -4.67
N ALA A 119 -6.55 -15.97 -4.37
CA ALA A 119 -6.10 -14.93 -3.45
C ALA A 119 -5.93 -15.46 -2.01
N ASP A 120 -6.81 -16.36 -1.56
CA ASP A 120 -6.73 -16.98 -0.24
C ASP A 120 -5.48 -17.86 -0.11
N ARG A 121 -5.22 -18.74 -1.09
CA ARG A 121 -4.02 -19.58 -1.11
C ARG A 121 -2.73 -18.75 -1.14
N TRP A 122 -2.73 -17.71 -1.98
CA TRP A 122 -1.61 -16.80 -2.10
C TRP A 122 -1.28 -16.08 -0.79
N ILE A 123 -2.26 -15.45 -0.14
CA ILE A 123 -1.96 -14.68 1.09
C ILE A 123 -1.53 -15.61 2.23
N ILE A 124 -2.05 -16.84 2.27
CA ILE A 124 -1.61 -17.87 3.23
C ILE A 124 -0.14 -18.23 2.99
N SER A 125 0.25 -18.43 1.73
CA SER A 125 1.65 -18.69 1.34
C SER A 125 2.57 -17.53 1.74
N GLN A 126 2.17 -16.28 1.43
CA GLN A 126 2.93 -15.09 1.81
C GLN A 126 3.05 -14.93 3.34
N LEU A 127 2.00 -15.28 4.09
CA LEU A 127 2.05 -15.29 5.56
C LEU A 127 3.10 -16.28 6.08
N GLN A 128 3.25 -17.46 5.49
CA GLN A 128 4.27 -18.44 5.94
C GLN A 128 5.68 -17.89 5.74
N LYS A 129 5.95 -17.32 4.55
CA LYS A 129 7.23 -16.68 4.22
C LYS A 129 7.52 -15.53 5.19
N THR A 130 6.51 -14.71 5.48
CA THR A 130 6.62 -13.57 6.42
C THR A 130 6.89 -14.05 7.84
N ALA A 131 6.15 -15.06 8.33
CA ALA A 131 6.35 -15.61 9.67
C ALA A 131 7.77 -16.16 9.85
N ALA A 132 8.30 -16.88 8.85
CA ALA A 132 9.68 -17.36 8.87
C ALA A 132 10.70 -16.20 8.88
N GLN A 133 10.50 -15.18 8.05
CA GLN A 133 11.38 -14.00 7.99
C GLN A 133 11.39 -13.20 9.29
N VAL A 134 10.21 -12.92 9.85
CA VAL A 134 10.08 -12.20 11.12
C VAL A 134 10.69 -13.01 12.25
N THR A 135 10.42 -14.31 12.33
CA THR A 135 10.99 -15.19 13.36
C THR A 135 12.51 -15.19 13.31
N LYS A 136 13.10 -15.42 12.13
CA LYS A 136 14.55 -15.37 11.95
C LYS A 136 15.15 -14.01 12.36
N ALA A 137 14.51 -12.92 11.94
CA ALA A 137 14.98 -11.58 12.28
C ALA A 137 14.90 -11.31 13.79
N MET A 138 13.87 -11.82 14.47
CA MET A 138 13.74 -11.73 15.92
C MET A 138 14.81 -12.56 16.65
N ASP A 139 15.09 -13.79 16.19
CA ASP A 139 16.15 -14.66 16.75
C ASP A 139 17.55 -14.04 16.63
N GLU A 140 17.79 -13.30 15.53
CA GLU A 140 19.05 -12.60 15.26
C GLU A 140 19.11 -11.18 15.87
N TYR A 141 18.09 -10.78 16.65
CA TYR A 141 17.93 -9.42 17.22
C TYR A 141 17.93 -8.31 16.16
N ARG A 142 17.54 -8.64 14.91
CA ARG A 142 17.38 -7.71 13.78
C ARG A 142 15.96 -7.17 13.72
N PHE A 143 15.59 -6.39 14.73
CA PHE A 143 14.26 -5.76 14.82
C PHE A 143 13.95 -4.83 13.64
N ASP A 144 14.98 -4.27 13.01
CA ASP A 144 14.85 -3.48 11.79
C ASP A 144 14.32 -4.31 10.62
N HIS A 145 14.88 -5.51 10.41
CA HIS A 145 14.37 -6.45 9.39
C HIS A 145 13.01 -7.04 9.76
N ALA A 146 12.76 -7.37 11.04
CA ALA A 146 11.46 -7.85 11.49
C ALA A 146 10.35 -6.81 11.24
N SER A 147 10.62 -5.55 11.58
CA SER A 147 9.70 -4.42 11.35
C SER A 147 9.46 -4.21 9.86
N GLN A 148 10.50 -4.29 9.03
CA GLN A 148 10.37 -4.12 7.58
C GLN A 148 9.52 -5.25 6.95
N ALA A 149 9.83 -6.51 7.24
CA ALA A 149 9.08 -7.65 6.70
C ALA A 149 7.60 -7.60 7.10
N LEU A 150 7.32 -7.27 8.37
CA LEU A 150 5.94 -7.11 8.84
C LEU A 150 5.23 -5.94 8.16
N TYR A 151 5.88 -4.78 8.04
CA TYR A 151 5.32 -3.62 7.35
C TYR A 151 4.98 -3.93 5.89
N GLU A 152 5.93 -4.53 5.16
CA GLU A 152 5.75 -4.89 3.75
C GLU A 152 4.60 -5.88 3.56
N PHE A 153 4.53 -6.93 4.39
CA PHE A 153 3.43 -7.90 4.31
C PHE A 153 2.07 -7.26 4.63
N VAL A 154 1.95 -6.52 5.74
CA VAL A 154 0.68 -5.94 6.16
C VAL A 154 0.21 -4.88 5.17
N TRP A 155 1.09 -3.97 4.77
CA TRP A 155 0.72 -2.86 3.91
C TRP A 155 0.56 -3.30 2.47
N ASN A 156 1.62 -3.86 1.88
CA ASN A 156 1.70 -4.07 0.44
C ASN A 156 0.96 -5.34 0.01
N GLU A 157 0.93 -6.39 0.83
CA GLU A 157 0.30 -7.66 0.43
C GLU A 157 -1.11 -7.82 0.99
N TYR A 158 -1.26 -7.72 2.31
CA TYR A 158 -2.54 -7.95 2.95
C TYR A 158 -3.52 -6.82 2.63
N CYS A 159 -3.16 -5.57 2.92
CA CYS A 159 -4.07 -4.45 2.76
C CYS A 159 -4.28 -4.01 1.30
N ASP A 160 -3.21 -3.81 0.55
CA ASP A 160 -3.31 -3.23 -0.80
C ASP A 160 -3.82 -4.24 -1.85
N TRP A 161 -3.63 -5.54 -1.61
CA TRP A 161 -4.07 -6.60 -2.53
C TRP A 161 -5.09 -7.54 -1.92
N TYR A 162 -4.79 -8.26 -0.84
CA TYR A 162 -5.68 -9.33 -0.39
C TYR A 162 -7.06 -8.83 0.04
N LEU A 163 -7.13 -7.73 0.80
CA LEU A 163 -8.41 -7.12 1.19
C LEU A 163 -9.23 -6.63 -0.02
N GLU A 164 -8.58 -6.25 -1.12
CA GLU A 164 -9.26 -5.86 -2.35
C GLU A 164 -9.73 -7.10 -3.14
N LEU A 165 -8.90 -8.15 -3.17
CA LEU A 165 -9.19 -9.43 -3.82
C LEU A 165 -10.26 -10.24 -3.09
N SER A 166 -10.49 -10.02 -1.79
CA SER A 166 -11.58 -10.66 -1.06
C SER A 166 -12.95 -10.08 -1.40
N LYS A 167 -13.03 -8.79 -1.76
CA LYS A 167 -14.32 -8.09 -1.99
C LYS A 167 -15.19 -8.74 -3.07
N PRO A 168 -14.67 -9.13 -4.26
CA PRO A 168 -15.49 -9.80 -5.26
C PRO A 168 -16.17 -11.08 -4.77
N VAL A 169 -15.57 -11.81 -3.82
CA VAL A 169 -16.16 -13.04 -3.25
C VAL A 169 -17.22 -12.69 -2.20
N LEU A 170 -16.90 -11.76 -1.28
CA LEU A 170 -17.80 -11.41 -0.18
C LEU A 170 -19.08 -10.71 -0.63
N TRP A 171 -18.97 -9.82 -1.62
CA TRP A 171 -20.07 -9.02 -2.15
C TRP A 171 -20.78 -9.67 -3.35
N GLU A 172 -20.62 -10.99 -3.51
CA GLU A 172 -21.40 -11.75 -4.48
C GLU A 172 -22.81 -11.99 -3.92
N ASP A 173 -23.80 -11.30 -4.48
CA ASP A 173 -25.18 -11.33 -3.97
C ASP A 173 -26.04 -12.43 -4.58
N ASP A 174 -25.67 -13.01 -5.74
CA ASP A 174 -26.47 -14.08 -6.35
C ASP A 174 -25.70 -14.97 -7.34
N VAL A 175 -26.10 -16.24 -7.39
CA VAL A 175 -25.64 -17.29 -8.30
C VAL A 175 -26.34 -17.09 -9.65
N GLN A 176 -26.23 -15.91 -10.25
CA GLN A 176 -26.65 -15.70 -11.64
C GLN A 176 -25.51 -16.15 -12.55
N GLY A 177 -25.36 -17.48 -12.73
CA GLY A 177 -24.52 -18.00 -13.82
C GLY A 177 -23.92 -19.39 -13.64
N SER A 178 -23.91 -19.98 -12.45
CA SER A 178 -23.39 -21.34 -12.26
C SER A 178 -24.52 -22.37 -12.25
N THR A 179 -25.23 -22.51 -13.36
CA THR A 179 -25.80 -23.82 -13.69
C THR A 179 -24.63 -24.70 -14.12
N ASN A 180 -24.33 -25.74 -13.34
CA ASN A 180 -23.53 -26.85 -13.87
C ASN A 180 -24.24 -27.42 -15.11
N ALA A 181 -23.54 -28.23 -15.92
CA ALA A 181 -24.14 -28.88 -17.11
C ALA A 181 -25.42 -29.71 -16.80
N ALA A 182 -25.73 -29.94 -15.51
CA ALA A 182 -26.91 -30.62 -15.00
C ALA A 182 -28.05 -29.69 -14.53
N GLY A 183 -27.91 -28.35 -14.62
CA GLY A 183 -28.97 -27.38 -14.31
C GLY A 183 -29.32 -27.21 -12.82
N ASP A 184 -28.48 -27.67 -11.89
CA ASP A 184 -28.80 -27.63 -10.46
C ASP A 184 -28.36 -26.32 -9.78
N ARG A 185 -29.33 -25.44 -9.52
CA ARG A 185 -29.17 -24.16 -8.81
C ARG A 185 -28.70 -24.33 -7.35
N THR A 186 -28.94 -25.48 -6.75
CA THR A 186 -28.57 -25.79 -5.35
C THR A 186 -27.05 -25.89 -5.20
N SER A 187 -26.35 -26.39 -6.23
CA SER A 187 -24.90 -26.59 -6.24
C SER A 187 -24.11 -25.28 -6.20
N GLY A 188 -24.55 -24.26 -6.95
CA GLY A 188 -23.86 -22.97 -7.01
C GLY A 188 -24.02 -22.14 -5.73
N ALA A 189 -25.17 -22.22 -5.06
CA ALA A 189 -25.38 -21.56 -3.76
C ALA A 189 -24.51 -22.18 -2.67
N ALA A 190 -24.43 -23.52 -2.64
CA ALA A 190 -23.55 -24.23 -1.72
C ALA A 190 -22.06 -23.90 -1.97
N ALA A 191 -21.62 -23.85 -3.23
CA ALA A 191 -20.25 -23.45 -3.59
C ALA A 191 -19.96 -22.00 -3.19
N LEU A 192 -20.89 -21.07 -3.38
CA LEU A 192 -20.74 -19.68 -2.94
C LEU A 192 -20.57 -19.58 -1.42
N VAL A 193 -21.38 -20.31 -0.65
CA VAL A 193 -21.23 -20.36 0.82
C VAL A 193 -19.85 -20.88 1.22
N LYS A 194 -19.35 -21.95 0.58
CA LYS A 194 -18.00 -22.49 0.83
C LYS A 194 -16.89 -21.48 0.50
N ARG A 195 -17.02 -20.74 -0.61
CA ARG A 195 -16.07 -19.69 -1.01
C ARG A 195 -16.09 -18.51 -0.03
N LYS A 196 -17.26 -17.98 0.32
CA LYS A 196 -17.40 -16.89 1.31
C LYS A 196 -16.83 -17.31 2.67
N ARG A 197 -17.12 -18.54 3.13
CA ARG A 197 -16.54 -19.12 4.35
C ARG A 197 -15.02 -19.21 4.26
N GLY A 198 -14.47 -19.70 3.14
CA GLY A 198 -13.03 -19.78 2.91
C GLY A 198 -12.33 -18.43 2.98
N THR A 199 -12.89 -17.41 2.31
CA THR A 199 -12.36 -16.04 2.34
C THR A 199 -12.46 -15.41 3.73
N ARG A 200 -13.59 -15.53 4.43
CA ARG A 200 -13.75 -15.02 5.81
C ARG A 200 -12.79 -15.69 6.78
N ARG A 201 -12.68 -17.02 6.73
CA ARG A 201 -11.73 -17.81 7.52
C ARG A 201 -10.31 -17.31 7.30
N THR A 202 -9.93 -17.09 6.04
CA THR A 202 -8.58 -16.65 5.67
C THR A 202 -8.30 -15.21 6.13
N LEU A 203 -9.22 -14.27 5.89
CA LEU A 203 -9.13 -12.90 6.38
C LEU A 203 -8.84 -12.83 7.88
N VAL A 204 -9.65 -13.54 8.66
CA VAL A 204 -9.58 -13.52 10.12
C VAL A 204 -8.33 -14.22 10.63
N ARG A 205 -7.97 -15.40 10.11
CA ARG A 205 -6.78 -16.14 10.57
C ARG A 205 -5.46 -15.46 10.19
N VAL A 206 -5.39 -14.84 9.01
CA VAL A 206 -4.22 -14.07 8.60
C VAL A 206 -4.08 -12.83 9.47
N LEU A 207 -5.17 -12.09 9.73
CA LEU A 207 -5.15 -10.95 10.63
C LEU A 207 -4.73 -11.34 12.05
N GLU A 208 -5.29 -12.43 12.60
CA GLU A 208 -4.92 -12.95 13.91
C GLU A 208 -3.41 -13.22 14.02
N THR A 209 -2.84 -13.83 12.99
CA THR A 209 -1.41 -14.14 12.93
C THR A 209 -0.56 -12.88 12.78
N ILE A 210 -0.99 -11.91 11.96
CA ILE A 210 -0.35 -10.59 11.84
C ILE A 210 -0.24 -9.94 13.23
N LEU A 211 -1.33 -9.96 14.01
CA LEU A 211 -1.36 -9.34 15.33
C LEU A 211 -0.38 -10.00 16.29
N ARG A 212 -0.28 -11.34 16.28
CA ARG A 212 0.71 -12.07 17.10
C ARG A 212 2.15 -11.76 16.70
N LEU A 213 2.45 -11.71 15.40
CA LEU A 213 3.78 -11.31 14.91
C LEU A 213 4.10 -9.85 15.27
N ALA A 214 3.10 -8.96 15.24
CA ALA A 214 3.25 -7.54 15.51
C ALA A 214 3.37 -7.19 17.00
N HIS A 215 2.84 -8.02 17.89
CA HIS A 215 2.68 -7.71 19.31
C HIS A 215 3.97 -7.29 20.04
N PRO A 216 5.14 -7.91 19.81
CA PRO A 216 6.39 -7.44 20.41
C PRO A 216 6.76 -6.00 20.04
N MET A 217 6.30 -5.52 18.88
CA MET A 217 6.58 -4.17 18.37
C MET A 217 5.47 -3.18 18.72
N MET A 218 4.21 -3.59 18.60
CA MET A 218 3.01 -2.74 18.76
C MET A 218 1.99 -3.36 19.72
N PRO A 219 2.28 -3.50 21.02
CA PRO A 219 1.48 -4.32 21.93
C PRO A 219 0.08 -3.79 22.20
N TYR A 220 -0.16 -2.48 22.19
CA TYR A 220 -1.45 -1.93 22.63
C TYR A 220 -2.52 -2.13 21.55
N ILE A 221 -2.24 -1.70 20.32
CA ILE A 221 -3.16 -1.84 19.20
C ILE A 221 -3.35 -3.30 18.80
N SER A 222 -2.29 -4.13 18.90
CA SER A 222 -2.40 -5.55 18.56
C SER A 222 -3.28 -6.31 19.54
N GLU A 223 -3.14 -6.04 20.85
CA GLU A 223 -4.01 -6.61 21.89
C GLU A 223 -5.46 -6.19 21.65
N GLU A 224 -5.74 -4.89 21.55
CA GLU A 224 -7.09 -4.35 21.38
C GLU A 224 -7.82 -4.98 20.18
N ILE A 225 -7.12 -5.12 19.04
CA ILE A 225 -7.71 -5.76 17.86
C ILE A 225 -7.86 -7.27 18.09
N TRP A 226 -6.85 -7.94 18.65
CA TRP A 226 -6.83 -9.39 18.79
C TRP A 226 -7.96 -9.91 19.68
N GLN A 227 -8.34 -9.18 20.73
CA GLN A 227 -9.49 -9.51 21.58
C GLN A 227 -10.79 -9.72 20.79
N ARG A 228 -10.97 -9.00 19.68
CA ARG A 228 -12.15 -9.15 18.79
C ARG A 228 -11.96 -10.19 17.69
N VAL A 229 -10.73 -10.38 17.23
CA VAL A 229 -10.41 -11.23 16.08
C VAL A 229 -10.21 -12.70 16.48
N ALA A 230 -9.59 -12.98 17.62
CA ALA A 230 -9.26 -14.33 18.06
C ALA A 230 -10.47 -15.27 18.22
N PRO A 231 -11.64 -14.82 18.73
CA PRO A 231 -12.83 -15.67 18.78
C PRO A 231 -13.31 -16.09 17.38
N LEU A 232 -13.24 -15.18 16.41
CA LEU A 232 -13.61 -15.44 15.02
C LEU A 232 -12.59 -16.36 14.32
N ALA A 233 -11.32 -16.27 14.70
CA ALA A 233 -10.24 -17.12 14.16
C ALA A 233 -10.31 -18.56 14.69
N GLY A 234 -11.01 -18.75 15.82
CA GLY A 234 -11.02 -20.00 16.59
C GLY A 234 -9.73 -20.24 17.36
N THR A 235 -8.94 -19.19 17.65
CA THR A 235 -7.65 -19.33 18.35
C THR A 235 -7.75 -19.12 19.85
N TYR A 236 -8.74 -18.37 20.36
CA TYR A 236 -8.94 -18.24 21.81
C TYR A 236 -10.31 -17.64 22.19
N VAL A 237 -10.85 -18.05 23.35
CA VAL A 237 -12.04 -17.47 23.99
C VAL A 237 -11.87 -17.49 25.51
N GLY A 238 -11.96 -16.33 26.18
CA GLY A 238 -11.98 -16.20 27.65
C GLY A 238 -11.75 -14.75 28.13
N ASP A 239 -12.26 -14.39 29.30
CA ASP A 239 -12.18 -13.01 29.83
C ASP A 239 -10.76 -12.59 30.26
N ASP A 240 -9.89 -13.55 30.58
CA ASP A 240 -8.47 -13.34 30.92
C ASP A 240 -7.54 -13.55 29.71
N ALA A 241 -8.08 -13.57 28.49
CA ALA A 241 -7.30 -13.71 27.27
C ALA A 241 -6.31 -12.54 27.12
N SER A 242 -5.07 -12.84 26.77
CA SER A 242 -4.14 -11.83 26.24
C SER A 242 -3.34 -12.44 25.12
N ILE A 243 -3.13 -11.65 24.07
CA ILE A 243 -2.28 -12.01 22.93
C ILE A 243 -0.83 -12.30 23.40
N MET A 244 -0.38 -11.67 24.49
CA MET A 244 0.94 -11.84 25.07
C MET A 244 1.21 -13.28 25.54
N HIS A 245 0.16 -14.04 25.87
CA HIS A 245 0.27 -15.43 26.33
C HIS A 245 0.10 -16.45 25.19
N GLN A 246 -0.14 -16.00 23.96
CA GLN A 246 -0.34 -16.90 22.82
C GLN A 246 0.97 -17.46 22.30
N ALA A 247 0.90 -18.67 21.74
CA ALA A 247 2.03 -19.27 21.06
C ALA A 247 2.50 -18.39 19.89
N TRP A 248 3.82 -18.31 19.74
CA TRP A 248 4.43 -17.63 18.59
C TRP A 248 4.00 -18.32 17.28
N PRO A 249 3.69 -17.56 16.21
CA PRO A 249 3.37 -18.15 14.91
C PRO A 249 4.55 -18.92 14.31
N GLU A 250 4.34 -20.21 14.04
CA GLU A 250 5.29 -21.06 13.32
C GLU A 250 4.90 -21.15 11.84
N ALA A 251 5.87 -20.97 10.95
CA ALA A 251 5.67 -21.11 9.52
C ALA A 251 5.47 -22.58 9.14
N ASP A 252 4.48 -22.84 8.30
CA ASP A 252 4.19 -24.17 7.77
C ASP A 252 4.55 -24.23 6.28
N GLU A 253 5.70 -24.83 5.96
CA GLU A 253 6.18 -24.94 4.58
C GLU A 253 5.19 -25.64 3.64
N SER A 254 4.31 -26.52 4.16
CA SER A 254 3.30 -27.21 3.35
C SER A 254 2.21 -26.27 2.82
N LYS A 255 2.09 -25.07 3.41
CA LYS A 255 1.15 -24.02 2.98
C LYS A 255 1.78 -23.00 2.04
N ILE A 256 3.04 -23.16 1.67
CA ILE A 256 3.69 -22.33 0.64
C ILE A 256 3.21 -22.82 -0.73
N ASP A 257 2.57 -21.92 -1.47
CA ASP A 257 2.02 -22.17 -2.80
C ASP A 257 2.68 -21.23 -3.81
N GLU A 258 3.76 -21.71 -4.44
CA GLU A 258 4.51 -20.95 -5.44
C GLU A 258 3.70 -20.72 -6.72
N GLN A 259 2.76 -21.62 -7.05
CA GLN A 259 1.90 -21.44 -8.21
C GLN A 259 0.91 -20.31 -7.96
N ALA A 260 0.23 -20.32 -6.80
CA ALA A 260 -0.68 -19.24 -6.43
C ALA A 260 0.05 -17.88 -6.38
N THR A 261 1.31 -17.88 -5.94
CA THR A 261 2.16 -16.68 -5.95
C THR A 261 2.39 -16.17 -7.37
N ARG A 262 2.83 -17.03 -8.30
CA ARG A 262 3.04 -16.64 -9.70
C ARG A 262 1.76 -16.12 -10.37
N ASP A 263 0.63 -16.76 -10.09
CA ASP A 263 -0.65 -16.41 -10.72
C ASP A 263 -1.21 -15.09 -10.17
N ILE A 264 -1.03 -14.80 -8.87
CA ILE A 264 -1.36 -13.48 -8.32
C ILE A 264 -0.41 -12.41 -8.83
N GLU A 265 0.90 -12.65 -8.95
CA GLU A 265 1.80 -11.65 -9.52
C GLU A 265 1.46 -11.32 -10.99
N TRP A 266 1.06 -12.32 -11.77
CA TRP A 266 0.51 -12.09 -13.11
C TRP A 266 -0.76 -11.21 -13.06
N LEU A 267 -1.71 -11.54 -12.17
CA LEU A 267 -2.95 -10.77 -12.01
C LEU A 267 -2.67 -9.32 -11.60
N LYS A 268 -1.76 -9.11 -10.64
CA LYS A 268 -1.30 -7.78 -10.21
C LYS A 268 -0.71 -7.02 -11.39
N GLY A 269 0.14 -7.67 -12.18
CA GLY A 269 0.74 -7.10 -13.39
C GLY A 269 -0.32 -6.56 -14.36
N VAL A 270 -1.34 -7.36 -14.68
CA VAL A 270 -2.44 -6.93 -15.57
C VAL A 270 -3.24 -5.76 -14.96
N ILE A 271 -3.57 -5.83 -13.66
CA ILE A 271 -4.32 -4.75 -12.99
C ILE A 271 -3.51 -3.44 -12.98
N ILE A 272 -2.21 -3.50 -12.68
CA ILE A 272 -1.32 -2.34 -12.70
C ILE A 272 -1.20 -1.79 -14.11
N ALA A 273 -1.01 -2.64 -15.13
CA ALA A 273 -0.94 -2.22 -16.53
C ALA A 273 -2.19 -1.42 -16.95
N VAL A 274 -3.40 -1.93 -16.65
CA VAL A 274 -4.64 -1.19 -16.93
C VAL A 274 -4.72 0.12 -16.14
N ARG A 275 -4.33 0.14 -14.86
CA ARG A 275 -4.32 1.37 -14.04
C ARG A 275 -3.33 2.40 -14.58
N ASN A 276 -2.17 1.98 -15.07
CA ASN A 276 -1.17 2.85 -15.69
C ASN A 276 -1.71 3.43 -16.99
N ILE A 277 -2.30 2.62 -17.87
CA ILE A 277 -2.96 3.12 -19.09
C ILE A 277 -4.02 4.15 -18.72
N ARG A 278 -4.86 3.85 -17.73
CA ARG A 278 -5.90 4.77 -17.27
C ARG A 278 -5.32 6.12 -16.82
N ALA A 279 -4.24 6.10 -16.03
CA ALA A 279 -3.59 7.30 -15.53
C ALA A 279 -2.89 8.09 -16.66
N GLU A 280 -2.13 7.40 -17.50
CA GLU A 280 -1.43 7.99 -18.66
C GLU A 280 -2.43 8.66 -19.60
N MET A 281 -3.58 8.03 -19.84
CA MET A 281 -4.60 8.54 -20.76
C MET A 281 -5.62 9.45 -20.08
N ASN A 282 -5.38 9.83 -18.82
CA ASN A 282 -6.24 10.71 -18.02
C ASN A 282 -7.72 10.26 -17.99
N ILE A 283 -7.96 8.95 -17.95
CA ILE A 283 -9.29 8.36 -17.92
C ILE A 283 -9.78 8.28 -16.47
N ALA A 284 -11.03 8.68 -16.22
CA ALA A 284 -11.60 8.66 -14.87
C ALA A 284 -11.54 7.25 -14.22
N PRO A 285 -11.19 7.11 -12.93
CA PRO A 285 -11.10 5.83 -12.22
C PRO A 285 -12.34 4.93 -12.30
N GLY A 286 -13.53 5.54 -12.36
CA GLY A 286 -14.81 4.82 -12.39
C GLY A 286 -15.30 4.41 -13.78
N LYS A 287 -14.68 4.89 -14.87
CA LYS A 287 -15.13 4.58 -16.25
C LYS A 287 -14.79 3.13 -16.59
N PRO A 288 -15.76 2.25 -16.93
CA PRO A 288 -15.47 0.91 -17.40
C PRO A 288 -14.61 0.94 -18.67
N LEU A 289 -13.68 -0.01 -18.81
CA LEU A 289 -12.82 -0.16 -19.99
C LEU A 289 -12.92 -1.57 -20.56
N ASP A 290 -12.71 -1.69 -21.86
CA ASP A 290 -12.40 -2.98 -22.48
C ASP A 290 -10.89 -3.19 -22.52
N ALA A 291 -10.45 -4.43 -22.27
CA ALA A 291 -9.05 -4.80 -22.37
C ALA A 291 -8.87 -6.04 -23.26
N LEU A 292 -7.78 -6.08 -24.02
CA LEU A 292 -7.36 -7.24 -24.79
C LEU A 292 -5.99 -7.69 -24.29
N LEU A 293 -5.79 -8.99 -24.12
CA LEU A 293 -4.50 -9.60 -23.82
C LEU A 293 -3.99 -10.36 -25.04
N THR A 294 -2.73 -10.14 -25.42
CA THR A 294 -2.12 -10.80 -26.58
C THR A 294 -0.63 -11.03 -26.39
N LYS A 295 -0.01 -11.78 -27.31
CA LYS A 295 1.43 -12.11 -27.31
C LYS A 295 1.96 -12.78 -26.02
N GLY A 296 1.08 -13.28 -25.14
CA GLY A 296 1.47 -14.09 -23.99
C GLY A 296 1.56 -15.58 -24.30
N GLN A 297 1.85 -16.37 -23.28
CA GLN A 297 1.94 -17.84 -23.37
C GLN A 297 0.55 -18.49 -23.16
N PRO A 298 0.36 -19.77 -23.53
CA PRO A 298 -0.89 -20.48 -23.30
C PRO A 298 -1.38 -20.43 -21.84
N GLU A 299 -0.46 -20.49 -20.88
CA GLU A 299 -0.77 -20.38 -19.44
C GLU A 299 -1.38 -19.02 -19.07
N ASP A 300 -1.06 -17.95 -19.80
CA ASP A 300 -1.63 -16.61 -19.56
C ASP A 300 -3.10 -16.54 -20.00
N ALA A 301 -3.46 -17.24 -21.08
CA ALA A 301 -4.85 -17.38 -21.50
C ALA A 301 -5.66 -18.18 -20.47
N GLU A 302 -5.09 -19.24 -19.90
CA GLU A 302 -5.72 -20.00 -18.80
C GLU A 302 -5.90 -19.15 -17.54
N ARG A 303 -4.88 -18.38 -17.14
CA ARG A 303 -4.94 -17.44 -16.02
C ARG A 303 -6.02 -16.38 -16.22
N LEU A 304 -6.14 -15.85 -17.44
CA LEU A 304 -7.19 -14.91 -17.80
C LEU A 304 -8.57 -15.52 -17.53
N GLU A 305 -8.84 -16.73 -18.06
CA GLU A 305 -10.16 -17.34 -17.89
C GLU A 305 -10.49 -17.64 -16.42
N GLN A 306 -9.52 -18.12 -15.65
CA GLN A 306 -9.71 -18.41 -14.23
C GLN A 306 -9.92 -17.15 -13.38
N ASN A 307 -9.42 -15.98 -13.81
CA ASN A 307 -9.38 -14.76 -13.00
C ASN A 307 -10.10 -13.55 -13.59
N ARG A 308 -10.79 -13.73 -14.73
CA ARG A 308 -11.57 -12.72 -15.45
C ARG A 308 -12.42 -11.84 -14.54
N ARG A 309 -13.08 -12.45 -13.55
CA ARG A 309 -13.92 -11.74 -12.59
C ARG A 309 -13.15 -10.81 -11.66
N PHE A 310 -11.98 -11.24 -11.17
CA PHE A 310 -11.12 -10.39 -10.35
C PHE A 310 -10.62 -9.21 -11.19
N LEU A 311 -10.12 -9.47 -12.41
CA LEU A 311 -9.67 -8.43 -13.33
C LEU A 311 -10.79 -7.39 -13.59
N ALA A 312 -11.99 -7.84 -13.92
CA ALA A 312 -13.13 -6.96 -14.18
C ALA A 312 -13.45 -6.03 -13.01
N LYS A 313 -13.49 -6.56 -11.78
CA LYS A 313 -13.83 -5.76 -10.60
C LYS A 313 -12.70 -4.83 -10.15
N LEU A 314 -11.46 -5.31 -10.12
CA LEU A 314 -10.30 -4.58 -9.56
C LEU A 314 -9.66 -3.58 -10.52
N ALA A 315 -9.74 -3.83 -11.83
CA ALA A 315 -9.27 -2.92 -12.87
C ALA A 315 -10.40 -2.07 -13.50
N LYS A 316 -11.65 -2.28 -13.06
CA LYS A 316 -12.86 -1.63 -13.59
C LYS A 316 -12.99 -1.84 -15.10
N LEU A 317 -13.03 -3.11 -15.49
CA LEU A 317 -13.21 -3.52 -16.88
C LEU A 317 -14.66 -3.95 -17.14
N GLU A 318 -15.18 -3.55 -18.28
CA GLU A 318 -16.42 -4.07 -18.85
C GLU A 318 -16.16 -5.46 -19.45
N SER A 319 -15.08 -5.60 -20.22
CA SER A 319 -14.61 -6.88 -20.75
C SER A 319 -13.08 -7.00 -20.73
N VAL A 320 -12.59 -8.24 -20.70
CA VAL A 320 -11.16 -8.56 -20.88
C VAL A 320 -11.04 -9.82 -21.72
N THR A 321 -10.50 -9.78 -22.92
CA THR A 321 -10.49 -10.96 -23.82
C THR A 321 -9.10 -11.30 -24.31
N TRP A 322 -8.90 -12.58 -24.65
CA TRP A 322 -7.68 -13.02 -25.30
C TRP A 322 -7.77 -12.75 -26.80
N LEU A 323 -6.77 -12.07 -27.34
CA LEU A 323 -6.62 -11.82 -28.77
C LEU A 323 -5.56 -12.77 -29.34
N ALA A 324 -6.02 -13.79 -30.06
CA ALA A 324 -5.17 -14.85 -30.60
C ALA A 324 -4.19 -14.35 -31.68
N ASN A 325 -4.65 -13.42 -32.53
CA ASN A 325 -3.81 -12.82 -33.56
C ASN A 325 -3.55 -11.34 -33.21
N PRO A 326 -2.30 -10.97 -32.85
CA PRO A 326 -1.97 -9.59 -32.49
C PRO A 326 -2.23 -8.56 -33.60
N GLU A 327 -2.27 -8.98 -34.87
CA GLU A 327 -2.54 -8.09 -36.01
C GLU A 327 -4.00 -7.60 -36.05
N ASP A 328 -4.91 -8.30 -35.38
CA ASP A 328 -6.33 -7.93 -35.30
C ASP A 328 -6.58 -6.87 -34.19
N ALA A 329 -5.53 -6.44 -33.48
CA ALA A 329 -5.65 -5.48 -32.40
C ALA A 329 -6.13 -4.11 -32.94
N PRO A 330 -7.23 -3.55 -32.42
CA PRO A 330 -7.59 -2.18 -32.73
C PRO A 330 -6.55 -1.23 -32.15
N LEU A 331 -6.59 0.01 -32.62
CA LEU A 331 -5.79 1.08 -32.06
C LEU A 331 -6.00 1.21 -30.54
N SER A 332 -4.94 0.95 -29.79
CA SER A 332 -4.98 0.77 -28.34
C SER A 332 -3.80 1.44 -27.67
N ALA A 333 -3.96 1.81 -26.39
CA ALA A 333 -2.80 2.00 -25.53
C ALA A 333 -2.31 0.63 -25.07
N THR A 334 -0.99 0.47 -24.98
CA THR A 334 -0.33 -0.80 -24.71
C THR A 334 0.58 -0.69 -23.50
N GLN A 335 0.53 -1.68 -22.62
CA GLN A 335 1.48 -1.91 -21.54
C GLN A 335 1.94 -3.37 -21.58
N LEU A 336 3.14 -3.64 -21.05
CA LEU A 336 3.72 -4.99 -21.02
C LEU A 336 3.60 -5.62 -19.63
N VAL A 337 3.30 -6.92 -19.62
CA VAL A 337 3.35 -7.78 -18.43
C VAL A 337 4.20 -9.01 -18.79
N GLY A 338 5.49 -8.94 -18.50
CA GLY A 338 6.46 -9.87 -19.10
C GLY A 338 6.51 -9.65 -20.62
N ASP A 339 6.34 -10.72 -21.39
CA ASP A 339 6.27 -10.67 -22.85
C ASP A 339 4.85 -10.42 -23.38
N MET A 340 3.83 -10.50 -22.52
CA MET A 340 2.42 -10.29 -22.87
C MET A 340 2.09 -8.81 -22.99
N GLU A 341 1.27 -8.46 -23.98
CA GLU A 341 0.73 -7.11 -24.15
C GLU A 341 -0.68 -7.01 -23.55
N VAL A 342 -0.89 -5.96 -22.75
CA VAL A 342 -2.20 -5.51 -22.25
C VAL A 342 -2.61 -4.29 -23.07
N LEU A 343 -3.71 -4.42 -23.81
CA LEU A 343 -4.22 -3.42 -24.75
C LEU A 343 -5.54 -2.86 -24.23
N VAL A 344 -5.71 -1.55 -24.27
CA VAL A 344 -7.02 -0.89 -24.04
C VAL A 344 -7.40 -0.15 -25.32
N PRO A 345 -8.47 -0.57 -26.04
CA PRO A 345 -8.93 0.12 -27.24
C PRO A 345 -9.38 1.56 -26.95
N MET A 346 -8.93 2.53 -27.76
CA MET A 346 -9.13 3.96 -27.44
C MET A 346 -10.31 4.63 -28.16
N ALA A 347 -10.91 3.96 -29.14
CA ALA A 347 -11.86 4.55 -30.09
C ALA A 347 -13.05 5.31 -29.44
N ASP A 348 -13.53 4.88 -28.28
CA ASP A 348 -14.67 5.50 -27.57
C ASP A 348 -14.28 6.15 -26.23
N LEU A 349 -12.98 6.16 -25.91
CA LEU A 349 -12.50 6.58 -24.59
C LEU A 349 -12.02 8.02 -24.56
N ILE A 350 -11.51 8.54 -25.67
CA ILE A 350 -10.81 9.82 -25.74
C ILE A 350 -11.23 10.58 -26.99
N ASP A 351 -11.60 11.85 -26.80
CA ASP A 351 -11.66 12.82 -27.89
C ASP A 351 -10.23 13.27 -28.18
N LYS A 352 -9.64 12.73 -29.25
CA LYS A 352 -8.24 12.97 -29.64
C LYS A 352 -7.94 14.45 -29.79
N ASP A 353 -8.83 15.21 -30.43
CA ASP A 353 -8.61 16.63 -30.68
C ASP A 353 -8.67 17.43 -29.37
N ALA A 354 -9.63 17.12 -28.51
CA ALA A 354 -9.73 17.73 -27.18
C ALA A 354 -8.51 17.41 -26.30
N GLU A 355 -8.00 16.18 -26.36
CA GLU A 355 -6.84 15.75 -25.57
C GLU A 355 -5.53 16.37 -26.09
N LEU A 356 -5.33 16.41 -27.41
CA LEU A 356 -4.20 17.13 -28.01
C LEU A 356 -4.21 18.61 -27.65
N ALA A 357 -5.39 19.25 -27.65
CA ALA A 357 -5.54 20.65 -27.23
C ALA A 357 -5.25 20.84 -25.73
N ARG A 358 -5.70 19.91 -24.87
CA ARG A 358 -5.40 19.91 -23.43
C ARG A 358 -3.89 19.80 -23.18
N LEU A 359 -3.24 18.81 -23.79
CA LEU A 359 -1.80 18.58 -23.68
C LEU A 359 -0.99 19.78 -24.19
N ALA A 360 -1.37 20.35 -25.33
CA ALA A 360 -0.72 21.56 -25.86
C ALA A 360 -0.79 22.72 -24.86
N LYS A 361 -1.93 22.91 -24.18
CA LYS A 361 -2.10 23.95 -23.16
C LYS A 361 -1.26 23.68 -21.90
N GLU A 362 -1.11 22.42 -21.50
CA GLU A 362 -0.25 22.05 -20.37
C GLU A 362 1.23 22.22 -20.71
N ILE A 363 1.66 21.84 -21.91
CA ILE A 363 3.02 22.08 -22.43
C ILE A 363 3.31 23.58 -22.43
N GLU A 364 2.39 24.41 -22.96
CA GLU A 364 2.56 25.87 -22.97
C GLU A 364 2.68 26.45 -21.54
N LYS A 365 1.97 25.88 -20.56
CA LYS A 365 2.10 26.26 -19.15
C LYS A 365 3.48 25.90 -18.60
N GLN A 366 3.99 24.70 -18.90
CA GLN A 366 5.33 24.29 -18.49
C GLN A 366 6.40 25.17 -19.15
N ASP A 367 6.26 25.48 -20.45
CA ASP A 367 7.16 26.39 -21.18
C ASP A 367 7.25 27.77 -20.52
N LYS A 368 6.12 28.33 -20.06
CA LYS A 368 6.11 29.61 -19.33
C LYS A 368 6.83 29.53 -18.00
N LEU A 369 6.69 28.43 -17.26
CA LEU A 369 7.37 28.22 -15.97
C LEU A 369 8.88 28.05 -16.18
N ILE A 370 9.27 27.20 -17.13
CA ILE A 370 10.65 26.96 -17.54
C ILE A 370 11.30 28.27 -17.96
N GLY A 371 10.70 29.00 -18.90
CA GLY A 371 11.23 30.27 -19.39
C GLY A 371 11.35 31.35 -18.31
N GLY A 372 10.48 31.33 -17.29
CA GLY A 372 10.59 32.21 -16.12
C GLY A 372 11.81 31.89 -15.26
N ILE A 373 12.07 30.61 -15.01
CA ILE A 373 13.23 30.15 -14.21
C ILE A 373 14.53 30.30 -14.99
N GLU A 374 14.54 29.97 -16.28
CA GLU A 374 15.71 30.14 -17.15
C GLU A 374 16.14 31.61 -17.23
N LYS A 375 15.19 32.55 -17.34
CA LYS A 375 15.50 34.00 -17.27
C LYS A 375 16.12 34.41 -15.93
N LYS A 376 15.67 33.81 -14.83
CA LYS A 376 16.19 34.07 -13.48
C LYS A 376 17.61 33.49 -13.32
N LEU A 377 17.82 32.27 -13.80
CA LEU A 377 19.10 31.56 -13.76
C LEU A 377 20.11 32.09 -14.80
N GLY A 378 19.65 32.73 -15.88
CA GLY A 378 20.50 33.40 -16.87
C GLY A 378 20.88 34.84 -16.51
N ASN A 379 20.40 35.37 -15.38
CA ASN A 379 20.78 36.68 -14.88
C ASN A 379 22.03 36.59 -14.01
N ASP A 380 23.17 37.01 -14.55
CA ASP A 380 24.47 36.99 -13.84
C ASP A 380 24.42 37.70 -12.47
N GLY A 381 23.63 38.77 -12.35
CA GLY A 381 23.43 39.49 -11.10
C GLY A 381 22.67 38.69 -10.04
N PHE A 382 21.77 37.79 -10.46
CA PHE A 382 21.09 36.86 -9.56
C PHE A 382 22.02 35.73 -9.12
N ILE A 383 22.75 35.10 -10.05
CA ILE A 383 23.68 34.01 -9.73
C ILE A 383 24.77 34.49 -8.77
N ALA A 384 25.32 35.68 -9.00
CA ALA A 384 26.41 36.22 -8.20
C ALA A 384 25.98 36.69 -6.79
N LYS A 385 24.70 37.06 -6.60
CA LYS A 385 24.21 37.65 -5.33
C LYS A 385 23.30 36.74 -4.52
N ALA A 386 22.66 35.75 -5.14
CA ALA A 386 21.76 34.84 -4.45
C ALA A 386 22.54 33.80 -3.63
N PRO A 387 22.04 33.38 -2.46
CA PRO A 387 22.63 32.26 -1.73
C PRO A 387 22.64 30.98 -2.58
N VAL A 388 23.71 30.19 -2.48
CA VAL A 388 23.89 28.94 -3.24
C VAL A 388 22.67 28.02 -3.11
N ALA A 389 22.14 27.85 -1.90
CA ALA A 389 20.96 27.01 -1.66
C ALA A 389 19.70 27.48 -2.43
N VAL A 390 19.57 28.79 -2.69
CA VAL A 390 18.46 29.32 -3.48
C VAL A 390 18.66 29.03 -4.96
N VAL A 391 19.89 29.18 -5.46
CA VAL A 391 20.24 28.86 -6.85
C VAL A 391 20.02 27.37 -7.14
N GLU A 392 20.50 26.49 -6.26
CA GLU A 392 20.31 25.04 -6.38
C GLU A 392 18.84 24.64 -6.33
N LYS A 393 18.02 25.30 -5.49
CA LYS A 393 16.58 25.06 -5.46
C LYS A 393 15.89 25.45 -6.76
N GLU A 394 16.29 26.55 -7.39
CA GLU A 394 15.75 26.95 -8.70
C GLU A 394 16.23 26.01 -9.83
N ARG A 395 17.48 25.52 -9.78
CA ARG A 395 17.97 24.50 -10.71
C ARG A 395 17.20 23.19 -10.59
N ALA A 396 16.95 22.73 -9.36
CA ALA A 396 16.16 21.52 -9.11
C ALA A 396 14.73 21.64 -9.66
N LYS A 397 14.08 22.80 -9.44
CA LYS A 397 12.76 23.09 -10.02
C LYS A 397 12.77 23.10 -11.55
N LEU A 398 13.81 23.67 -12.16
CA LEU A 398 13.94 23.69 -13.62
C LEU A 398 13.98 22.26 -14.17
N ALA A 399 14.80 21.39 -13.56
CA ALA A 399 14.90 19.99 -13.95
C ALA A 399 13.57 19.25 -13.81
N GLU A 400 12.83 19.49 -12.73
CA GLU A 400 11.49 18.91 -12.50
C GLU A 400 10.48 19.34 -13.58
N PHE A 401 10.41 20.62 -13.91
CA PHE A 401 9.51 21.11 -14.95
C PHE A 401 9.90 20.65 -16.35
N GLN A 402 11.19 20.58 -16.66
CA GLN A 402 11.69 20.03 -17.92
C GLN A 402 11.35 18.55 -18.07
N ALA A 403 11.52 17.74 -17.03
CA ALA A 403 11.12 16.34 -17.03
C ALA A 403 9.60 16.18 -17.22
N THR A 404 8.80 17.01 -16.53
CA THR A 404 7.34 17.01 -16.69
C THR A 404 6.92 17.39 -18.12
N ARG A 405 7.55 18.42 -18.70
CA ARG A 405 7.30 18.84 -20.08
C ARG A 405 7.62 17.74 -21.09
N GLN A 406 8.76 17.07 -20.92
CA GLN A 406 9.15 15.95 -21.78
C GLN A 406 8.10 14.83 -21.75
N LEU A 407 7.61 14.47 -20.56
CA LEU A 407 6.57 13.45 -20.42
C LEU A 407 5.27 13.83 -21.14
N LEU A 408 4.88 15.11 -21.08
CA LEU A 408 3.71 15.62 -21.81
C LEU A 408 3.90 15.59 -23.33
N GLU A 409 5.11 15.88 -23.83
CA GLU A 409 5.44 15.78 -25.26
C GLU A 409 5.41 14.33 -25.75
N GLU A 410 5.96 13.39 -24.97
CA GLU A 410 5.91 11.96 -25.27
C GLU A 410 4.45 11.46 -25.30
N GLN A 411 3.63 11.89 -24.34
CA GLN A 411 2.20 11.60 -24.33
C GLN A 411 1.49 12.20 -25.55
N GLN A 412 1.76 13.46 -25.88
CA GLN A 412 1.16 14.11 -27.06
C GLN A 412 1.51 13.37 -28.35
N ALA A 413 2.76 12.93 -28.50
CA ALA A 413 3.20 12.14 -29.65
C ALA A 413 2.46 10.78 -29.73
N LYS A 414 2.27 10.11 -28.59
CA LYS A 414 1.48 8.87 -28.52
C LYS A 414 0.02 9.10 -28.94
N ILE A 415 -0.65 10.12 -28.38
CA ILE A 415 -2.03 10.47 -28.76
C ILE A 415 -2.13 10.85 -30.24
N ALA A 416 -1.13 11.56 -30.79
CA ALA A 416 -1.12 11.94 -32.20
C ALA A 416 -0.97 10.72 -33.13
N ALA A 417 -0.18 9.72 -32.73
CA ALA A 417 0.07 8.49 -33.47
C ALA A 417 -1.06 7.46 -33.39
N MET A 418 -1.92 7.58 -32.36
CA MET A 418 -3.19 6.87 -32.24
C MET A 418 -4.19 7.46 -33.22
#